data_AF-A0AAJ2UX00-F1
#
_entry.id   AF-A0AAJ2UX00-F1
#
_cell.length_a   1.000
_cell.length_b   1.000
_cell.length_c   1.000
_cell.angle_alpha   90.00
_cell.angle_beta   90.00
_cell.angle_gamma   90.00
#
_symmetry.space_group_name_H-M   'P 1'
#
loop_
_entity.id
_entity.type
_entity.pdbx_description
1 polymer ?
#
loop_
_entity_poly.entity_id
_entity_poly.type
_entity_poly.pdbx_seq_one_letter_code
_entity_poly.pdbx_strand_id
1 'polypeptide(L)'
;MMDDGTRAEADVPPGRGRLRGALNTVFVLVAVAGIGLSLWALVSDVLDLRTRAESRERIEEGCGGLVDPDRVLALNGGVDQVALSDRHRISTERTDSSCVVYRVGEPRSAYGRFSLDLTLYPANPNADEHQVDAEHEPFDYFTAEDRDDVTAAAQYTLPHPLGDGGLGEYDADTVTVRALCADGGGVSSVRAEVTALYDGPVTSGDRRELAALGRQAAERAAAEKGCRAEIPAVPSALPEPRTTLVAAAEAGGTCAWYGRHTAAHGQGELPDRALAAPAGKAGAHDSCLLAMSPEGTERIWPAYEKSHPDSADLDRMLTLRPLWMQTDTLVGDGTRGLRSSAVNRTPVLPGTAGSADGIWWASSVCDGRPALHLMQVSFPYDDILRDRLEPLFRAYVEDATTRRGCTGVTFPAASAFAGP
;
A
#
# COMPACT_ATOMS: atom_id res chain seq x y z
N MET A 1 -111.41 37.26 19.85
CA MET A 1 -110.16 37.49 19.09
C MET A 1 -109.18 36.43 19.60
N MET A 2 -109.39 35.16 19.26
CA MET A 2 -108.93 34.43 18.04
C MET A 2 -107.40 34.38 17.90
N ASP A 3 -106.85 33.35 18.54
CA ASP A 3 -106.05 32.22 18.02
C ASP A 3 -105.07 32.35 16.82
N ASP A 4 -103.91 31.75 17.10
CA ASP A 4 -103.14 30.75 16.33
C ASP A 4 -102.14 31.12 15.21
N GLY A 5 -100.98 30.43 15.19
CA GLY A 5 -100.01 30.51 14.09
C GLY A 5 -98.54 30.14 14.37
N THR A 6 -98.26 28.85 14.51
CA THR A 6 -96.97 28.13 14.63
C THR A 6 -95.92 28.28 13.50
N ARG A 7 -94.62 28.11 13.84
CA ARG A 7 -93.48 27.42 13.11
C ARG A 7 -92.12 28.09 13.41
N ALA A 8 -90.98 27.43 13.58
CA ALA A 8 -90.60 26.02 13.60
C ALA A 8 -89.26 25.88 14.37
N GLU A 9 -89.12 24.82 15.16
CA GLU A 9 -87.84 24.27 15.62
C GLU A 9 -86.96 23.89 14.42
N ALA A 10 -85.70 24.34 14.44
CA ALA A 10 -84.63 23.70 13.70
C ALA A 10 -83.74 22.97 14.72
N ASP A 11 -84.05 21.69 14.88
CA ASP A 11 -83.28 20.70 15.60
C ASP A 11 -81.90 20.53 14.93
N VAL A 12 -80.85 21.05 15.56
CA VAL A 12 -79.46 20.77 15.16
C VAL A 12 -78.97 19.60 16.01
N PRO A 13 -78.68 18.42 15.42
CA PRO A 13 -78.28 17.26 16.21
C PRO A 13 -76.92 17.52 16.89
N PRO A 14 -76.78 17.28 18.21
CA PRO A 14 -75.53 17.47 18.92
C PRO A 14 -74.59 16.33 18.54
N GLY A 15 -73.71 16.54 17.56
CA GLY A 15 -72.70 15.53 17.20
C GLY A 15 -71.94 15.75 15.91
N ARG A 16 -72.49 16.48 14.93
CA ARG A 16 -71.82 16.69 13.63
C ARG A 16 -70.67 17.71 13.65
N GLY A 17 -70.68 18.66 14.60
CA GLY A 17 -69.60 19.64 14.77
C GLY A 17 -68.34 19.06 15.43
N ARG A 18 -68.50 18.10 16.35
CA ARG A 18 -67.38 17.47 17.08
C ARG A 18 -66.55 16.53 16.21
N LEU A 19 -67.19 15.75 15.33
CA LEU A 19 -66.50 14.84 14.40
C LEU A 19 -65.75 15.60 13.29
N ARG A 20 -66.34 16.66 12.73
CA ARG A 20 -65.64 17.56 11.81
C ARG A 20 -64.51 18.32 12.50
N GLY A 21 -64.72 18.81 13.72
CA GLY A 21 -63.68 19.45 14.53
C GLY A 21 -62.51 18.51 14.79
N ALA A 22 -62.77 17.28 15.25
CA ALA A 22 -61.75 16.27 15.52
C ALA A 22 -60.98 15.85 14.25
N LEU A 23 -61.65 15.65 13.13
CA LEU A 23 -60.99 15.38 11.84
C LEU A 23 -60.14 16.57 11.38
N ASN A 24 -60.64 17.80 11.52
CA ASN A 24 -59.87 19.00 11.18
C ASN A 24 -58.65 19.16 12.09
N THR A 25 -58.78 18.85 13.39
CA THR A 25 -57.65 18.84 14.34
C THR A 25 -56.61 17.78 13.95
N VAL A 26 -57.02 16.58 13.56
CA VAL A 26 -56.09 15.53 13.08
C VAL A 26 -55.40 15.97 11.78
N PHE A 27 -56.12 16.52 10.80
CA PHE A 27 -55.52 17.03 9.56
C PHE A 27 -54.54 18.17 9.81
N VAL A 28 -54.85 19.09 10.73
CA VAL A 28 -53.93 20.17 11.12
C VAL A 28 -52.69 19.62 11.82
N LEU A 29 -52.83 18.64 12.71
CA LEU A 29 -51.68 18.00 13.37
C LEU A 29 -50.80 17.24 12.38
N VAL A 30 -51.39 16.52 11.42
CA VAL A 30 -50.67 15.82 10.34
C VAL A 30 -49.97 16.82 9.42
N ALA A 31 -50.62 17.92 9.05
CA ALA A 31 -50.02 18.97 8.22
C ALA A 31 -48.87 19.68 8.94
N VAL A 32 -49.02 20.00 10.24
CA VAL A 32 -47.95 20.61 11.05
C VAL A 32 -46.79 19.63 11.24
N ALA A 33 -47.06 18.34 11.47
CA ALA A 33 -46.03 17.32 11.55
C ALA A 33 -45.31 17.15 10.20
N GLY A 34 -46.03 17.13 9.09
CA GLY A 34 -45.46 17.05 7.74
C GLY A 34 -44.60 18.26 7.38
N ILE A 35 -45.05 19.48 7.70
CA ILE A 35 -44.27 20.71 7.53
C ILE A 35 -43.04 20.71 8.44
N GLY A 36 -43.19 20.29 9.70
CA GLY A 36 -42.08 20.17 10.64
C GLY A 36 -41.02 19.18 10.18
N LEU A 37 -41.41 18.00 9.72
CA LEU A 37 -40.50 16.99 9.16
C LEU A 37 -39.84 17.45 7.87
N SER A 38 -40.57 18.16 7.00
CA SER A 38 -40.02 18.70 5.75
C SER A 38 -39.03 19.83 6.00
N LEU A 39 -39.31 20.73 6.95
CA LEU A 39 -38.35 21.76 7.38
C LEU A 39 -37.14 21.14 8.06
N TRP A 40 -37.33 20.12 8.90
CA TRP A 40 -36.23 19.45 9.58
C TRP A 40 -35.32 18.72 8.57
N ALA A 41 -35.89 18.03 7.58
CA ALA A 41 -35.15 17.43 6.48
C ALA A 41 -34.40 18.48 5.65
N LEU A 42 -35.03 19.61 5.33
CA LEU A 42 -34.36 20.69 4.59
C LEU A 42 -33.23 21.33 5.40
N VAL A 43 -33.38 21.45 6.73
CA VAL A 43 -32.32 21.96 7.61
C VAL A 43 -31.17 20.96 7.75
N SER A 44 -31.46 19.66 7.90
CA SER A 44 -30.42 18.62 7.93
C SER A 44 -29.66 18.59 6.61
N ASP A 45 -30.35 18.62 5.46
CA ASP A 45 -29.72 18.62 4.15
C ASP A 45 -28.79 19.84 3.96
N VAL A 46 -29.21 21.02 4.41
CA VAL A 46 -28.38 22.24 4.34
C VAL A 46 -27.16 22.16 5.26
N LEU A 47 -27.30 21.58 6.46
CA LEU A 47 -26.18 21.38 7.38
C LEU A 47 -25.19 20.36 6.81
N ASP A 48 -25.67 19.24 6.27
CA ASP A 48 -24.84 18.21 5.65
C ASP A 48 -24.09 18.76 4.43
N LEU A 49 -24.74 19.55 3.57
CA LEU A 49 -24.10 20.22 2.44
C LEU A 49 -22.99 21.18 2.89
N ARG A 50 -23.23 21.95 3.97
CA ARG A 50 -22.23 22.87 4.51
C ARG A 50 -21.04 22.11 5.10
N THR A 51 -21.31 21.06 5.87
CA THR A 51 -20.26 20.21 6.46
C THR A 51 -19.43 19.53 5.39
N ARG A 52 -20.07 19.08 4.30
CA ARG A 52 -19.38 18.51 3.14
C ARG A 52 -18.54 19.55 2.40
N ALA A 53 -19.06 20.76 2.18
CA ALA A 53 -18.31 21.85 1.56
C ALA A 53 -17.07 22.23 2.38
N GLU A 54 -17.20 22.38 3.70
CA GLU A 54 -16.08 22.66 4.60
C GLU A 54 -15.04 21.51 4.58
N SER A 55 -15.50 20.26 4.52
CA SER A 55 -14.61 19.09 4.41
C SER A 55 -13.85 19.06 3.10
N ARG A 56 -14.48 19.46 1.99
CA ARG A 56 -13.81 19.56 0.68
C ARG A 56 -12.69 20.59 0.70
N GLU A 57 -12.98 21.79 1.21
CA GLU A 57 -12.00 22.88 1.33
C GLU A 57 -10.81 22.43 2.19
N ARG A 58 -11.06 21.77 3.31
CA ARG A 58 -10.01 21.20 4.17
C ARG A 58 -9.11 20.19 3.45
N ILE A 59 -9.69 19.26 2.67
CA ILE A 59 -8.92 18.29 1.89
C ILE A 59 -8.11 19.00 0.81
N GLU A 60 -8.71 19.95 0.09
CA GLU A 60 -8.06 20.71 -0.96
C GLU A 60 -6.84 21.49 -0.42
N GLU A 61 -7.00 22.21 0.70
CA GLU A 61 -5.89 22.95 1.31
C GLU A 61 -4.80 22.05 1.90
N GLY A 62 -5.21 20.94 2.52
CA GLY A 62 -4.31 20.04 3.24
C GLY A 62 -3.50 19.12 2.33
N CYS A 63 -4.13 18.62 1.26
CA CYS A 63 -3.50 17.78 0.25
C CYS A 63 -2.99 18.60 -0.96
N GLY A 64 -2.89 19.93 -0.81
CA GLY A 64 -2.27 20.83 -1.79
C GLY A 64 -2.98 20.89 -3.13
N GLY A 65 -4.29 20.64 -3.18
CA GLY A 65 -5.07 20.60 -4.41
C GLY A 65 -4.69 19.44 -5.35
N LEU A 66 -3.90 18.47 -4.89
CA LEU A 66 -3.40 17.37 -5.72
C LEU A 66 -4.43 16.26 -5.97
N VAL A 67 -5.44 16.16 -5.11
CA VAL A 67 -6.49 15.13 -5.20
C VAL A 67 -7.87 15.76 -5.28
N ASP A 68 -8.83 15.02 -5.85
CA ASP A 68 -10.24 15.39 -5.87
C ASP A 68 -10.89 15.12 -4.50
N PRO A 69 -11.34 16.16 -3.78
CA PRO A 69 -11.95 16.00 -2.47
C PRO A 69 -13.22 15.13 -2.49
N ASP A 70 -14.02 15.17 -3.55
CA ASP A 70 -15.25 14.36 -3.61
C ASP A 70 -14.96 12.88 -3.67
N ARG A 71 -13.91 12.51 -4.41
CA ARG A 71 -13.46 11.13 -4.55
C ARG A 71 -12.89 10.61 -3.23
N VAL A 72 -12.09 11.41 -2.53
CA VAL A 72 -11.58 11.10 -1.18
C VAL A 72 -12.74 10.94 -0.18
N LEU A 73 -13.75 11.81 -0.24
CA LEU A 73 -14.94 11.71 0.61
C LEU A 73 -15.79 10.48 0.27
N ALA A 74 -15.80 10.01 -0.98
CA ALA A 74 -16.60 8.86 -1.43
C ALA A 74 -16.00 7.48 -1.08
N LEU A 75 -14.71 7.40 -0.70
CA LEU A 75 -14.04 6.13 -0.35
C LEU A 75 -14.78 5.34 0.74
N ASN A 76 -14.70 4.02 0.73
CA ASN A 76 -15.23 3.13 1.79
C ASN A 76 -16.59 3.57 2.39
N GLY A 77 -17.63 3.61 1.56
CA GLY A 77 -19.01 3.89 1.99
C GLY A 77 -19.36 5.37 2.17
N GLY A 78 -18.43 6.30 1.93
CA GLY A 78 -18.70 7.74 1.94
C GLY A 78 -18.74 8.37 3.34
N VAL A 79 -18.27 9.61 3.43
CA VAL A 79 -18.42 10.47 4.62
C VAL A 79 -18.68 11.91 4.21
N ASP A 80 -19.36 12.65 5.08
CA ASP A 80 -19.61 14.09 4.88
C ASP A 80 -18.70 14.98 5.72
N GLN A 81 -18.09 14.42 6.78
CA GLN A 81 -17.20 15.15 7.68
C GLN A 81 -15.84 14.49 7.85
N VAL A 82 -14.78 15.28 7.64
CA VAL A 82 -13.40 14.87 7.90
C VAL A 82 -12.64 15.92 8.72
N ALA A 83 -11.57 15.45 9.36
CA ALA A 83 -10.53 16.27 9.97
C ALA A 83 -9.18 15.95 9.30
N LEU A 84 -8.21 16.87 9.37
CA LEU A 84 -6.84 16.63 8.93
C LEU A 84 -5.87 16.67 10.10
N SER A 85 -4.72 16.05 9.92
CA SER A 85 -3.56 16.27 10.80
C SER A 85 -3.01 17.68 10.57
N ASP A 86 -2.89 18.47 11.64
CA ASP A 86 -2.22 19.78 11.60
C ASP A 86 -0.72 19.68 11.24
N ARG A 87 -0.13 18.48 11.32
CA ARG A 87 1.29 18.22 11.04
C ARG A 87 1.57 17.73 9.63
N HIS A 88 0.56 17.27 8.90
CA HIS A 88 0.71 16.67 7.57
C HIS A 88 -0.03 17.53 6.56
N ARG A 89 0.72 18.46 5.95
CA ARG A 89 0.27 19.27 4.82
C ARG A 89 1.20 19.07 3.63
N ILE A 90 0.60 18.78 2.48
CA ILE A 90 1.32 18.68 1.21
C ILE A 90 1.85 20.05 0.81
N SER A 91 3.11 20.06 0.36
CA SER A 91 3.73 21.20 -0.28
C SER A 91 4.70 20.70 -1.33
N THR A 92 4.51 21.13 -2.57
CA THR A 92 5.45 20.81 -3.64
C THR A 92 6.79 21.52 -3.45
N GLU A 93 6.92 22.53 -2.59
CA GLU A 93 8.21 23.14 -2.26
C GLU A 93 9.13 22.27 -1.38
N ARG A 94 8.61 21.17 -0.83
CA ARG A 94 9.38 20.20 -0.06
C ARG A 94 9.59 18.93 -0.86
N THR A 95 10.75 18.30 -0.67
CA THR A 95 11.09 17.02 -1.28
C THR A 95 10.12 15.92 -0.85
N ASP A 96 9.81 15.88 0.46
CA ASP A 96 8.76 15.03 1.02
C ASP A 96 7.71 15.87 1.75
N SER A 97 6.46 15.51 1.50
CA SER A 97 5.31 16.02 2.25
C SER A 97 4.18 15.00 2.24
N SER A 98 3.29 15.10 3.21
CA SER A 98 2.13 14.20 3.29
C SER A 98 0.88 14.95 3.72
N CYS A 99 -0.29 14.42 3.37
CA CYS A 99 -1.56 14.76 4.01
C CYS A 99 -2.19 13.50 4.60
N VAL A 100 -2.83 13.65 5.75
CA VAL A 100 -3.59 12.56 6.37
C VAL A 100 -4.99 13.06 6.70
N VAL A 101 -5.98 12.36 6.15
CA VAL A 101 -7.40 12.64 6.31
C VAL A 101 -7.99 11.61 7.27
N TYR A 102 -8.67 12.10 8.30
CA TYR A 102 -9.36 11.31 9.28
C TYR A 102 -10.87 11.45 9.14
N ARG A 103 -11.59 10.34 9.28
CA ARG A 103 -13.02 10.37 9.51
C ARG A 103 -13.30 10.89 10.91
N VAL A 104 -14.21 11.85 11.04
CA VAL A 104 -14.74 12.29 12.33
C VAL A 104 -15.83 11.31 12.77
N GLY A 105 -15.63 10.66 13.91
CA GLY A 105 -16.60 9.75 14.52
C GLY A 105 -17.36 10.40 15.68
N GLU A 106 -17.62 9.63 16.73
CA GLU A 106 -18.11 10.15 18.02
C GLU A 106 -17.18 11.24 18.60
N PRO A 107 -17.67 12.10 19.51
CA PRO A 107 -16.84 13.16 20.09
C PRO A 107 -15.51 12.63 20.64
N ARG A 108 -14.39 13.18 20.15
CA ARG A 108 -13.00 12.78 20.46
C ARG A 108 -12.52 11.47 19.81
N SER A 109 -13.21 10.94 18.80
CA SER A 109 -12.72 9.84 17.96
C SER A 109 -12.42 10.32 16.53
N ALA A 110 -11.24 9.96 16.03
CA ALA A 110 -10.81 10.20 14.66
C ALA A 110 -10.18 8.91 14.15
N TYR A 111 -10.68 8.39 13.05
CA TYR A 111 -10.20 7.15 12.44
C TYR A 111 -9.48 7.48 11.15
N GLY A 112 -8.35 6.83 10.89
CA GLY A 112 -7.64 6.96 9.63
C GLY A 112 -8.60 6.70 8.47
N ARG A 113 -8.51 7.50 7.41
CA ARG A 113 -9.30 7.28 6.20
C ARG A 113 -8.43 7.19 4.97
N PHE A 114 -7.53 8.14 4.82
CA PHE A 114 -6.74 8.31 3.62
C PHE A 114 -5.45 9.04 3.96
N SER A 115 -4.32 8.60 3.39
CA SER A 115 -3.13 9.44 3.29
C SER A 115 -2.69 9.58 1.84
N LEU A 116 -2.05 10.71 1.58
CA LEU A 116 -1.24 10.95 0.39
C LEU A 116 0.15 11.34 0.85
N ASP A 117 1.15 10.59 0.43
CA ASP A 117 2.56 10.88 0.62
C ASP A 117 3.15 11.24 -0.74
N LEU A 118 3.81 12.39 -0.82
CA LEU A 118 4.39 12.92 -2.04
C LEU A 118 5.90 13.04 -1.88
N THR A 119 6.64 12.35 -2.75
CA THR A 119 8.09 12.46 -2.86
C THR A 119 8.47 13.02 -4.22
N LEU A 120 9.27 14.09 -4.22
CA LEU A 120 9.81 14.75 -5.39
C LEU A 120 11.28 14.38 -5.54
N TYR A 121 11.61 13.60 -6.57
CA TYR A 121 13.00 13.22 -6.80
C TYR A 121 13.74 14.32 -7.55
N PRO A 122 14.84 14.88 -7.00
CA PRO A 122 15.56 15.97 -7.66
C PRO A 122 16.15 15.51 -8.99
N ALA A 123 16.28 16.43 -9.95
CA ALA A 123 16.89 16.14 -11.25
C ALA A 123 18.38 15.76 -11.12
N ASN A 124 19.07 16.33 -10.11
CA ASN A 124 20.42 15.90 -9.72
C ASN A 124 20.32 14.81 -8.64
N PRO A 125 20.68 13.54 -8.94
CA PRO A 125 20.60 12.47 -7.96
C PRO A 125 21.50 12.68 -6.74
N ASN A 126 22.57 13.48 -6.86
CA ASN A 126 23.45 13.79 -5.72
C ASN A 126 22.84 14.82 -4.75
N ALA A 127 21.76 15.49 -5.14
CA ALA A 127 21.00 16.38 -4.26
C ALA A 127 19.88 15.64 -3.51
N ASP A 128 19.80 14.32 -3.70
CA ASP A 128 18.85 13.46 -3.04
C ASP A 128 19.37 13.07 -1.65
N GLU A 129 18.65 13.47 -0.61
CA GLU A 129 19.02 13.21 0.79
C GLU A 129 18.22 12.05 1.41
N HIS A 130 17.31 11.42 0.65
CA HIS A 130 16.49 10.34 1.19
C HIS A 130 17.37 9.16 1.61
N GLN A 131 16.97 8.51 2.70
CA GLN A 131 17.57 7.27 3.17
C GLN A 131 16.49 6.21 3.27
N VAL A 132 16.73 5.08 2.63
CA VAL A 132 15.81 3.94 2.61
C VAL A 132 16.62 2.72 3.02
N ASP A 133 16.15 2.03 4.06
CA ASP A 133 16.76 0.78 4.47
C ASP A 133 16.37 -0.33 3.48
N ALA A 134 17.36 -1.12 3.05
CA ALA A 134 17.15 -2.28 2.18
C ALA A 134 16.65 -3.50 2.98
N GLU A 135 16.92 -3.52 4.29
CA GLU A 135 16.52 -4.58 5.20
C GLU A 135 15.02 -4.51 5.54
N HIS A 136 14.32 -5.63 5.36
CA HIS A 136 12.93 -5.81 5.76
C HIS A 136 12.78 -7.15 6.49
N GLU A 137 12.05 -7.18 7.61
CA GLU A 137 11.65 -8.44 8.26
C GLU A 137 10.26 -8.84 7.73
N PRO A 138 10.12 -9.94 6.97
CA PRO A 138 8.84 -10.35 6.38
C PRO A 138 7.88 -11.03 7.36
N PHE A 139 8.35 -11.48 8.53
CA PHE A 139 7.52 -12.21 9.49
C PHE A 139 7.49 -11.53 10.86
N ASP A 140 6.30 -11.14 11.31
CA ASP A 140 6.12 -10.63 12.68
C ASP A 140 5.82 -11.79 13.64
N TYR A 141 6.87 -12.23 14.33
CA TYR A 141 6.79 -13.28 15.33
C TYR A 141 6.13 -12.84 16.66
N PHE A 142 5.95 -11.55 16.93
CA PHE A 142 5.26 -11.08 18.13
C PHE A 142 3.74 -11.12 17.99
N THR A 143 3.24 -10.90 16.78
CA THR A 143 1.80 -10.80 16.49
C THR A 143 1.27 -11.90 15.57
N ALA A 144 2.12 -12.84 15.12
CA ALA A 144 1.74 -13.99 14.30
C ALA A 144 0.44 -14.65 14.81
N GLU A 145 -0.56 -14.69 13.93
CA GLU A 145 -1.85 -15.34 14.20
C GLU A 145 -1.68 -16.86 14.37
N ASP A 146 -0.80 -17.45 13.55
CA ASP A 146 -0.40 -18.84 13.65
C ASP A 146 0.99 -18.93 14.28
N ARG A 147 1.02 -19.19 15.59
CA ARG A 147 2.28 -19.34 16.34
C ARG A 147 2.97 -20.67 16.09
N ASP A 148 2.25 -21.65 15.55
CA ASP A 148 2.81 -22.96 15.23
C ASP A 148 3.54 -22.93 13.88
N ASP A 149 3.22 -21.95 13.02
CA ASP A 149 3.85 -21.75 11.72
C ASP A 149 3.97 -20.27 11.33
N VAL A 150 5.02 -19.62 11.84
CA VAL A 150 5.27 -18.19 11.59
C VAL A 150 5.61 -17.86 10.13
N THR A 151 5.93 -18.86 9.29
CA THR A 151 6.26 -18.64 7.86
C THR A 151 5.11 -18.96 6.92
N ALA A 152 3.91 -19.25 7.43
CA ALA A 152 2.73 -19.51 6.61
C ALA A 152 2.26 -18.27 5.83
N ALA A 153 2.40 -17.08 6.42
CA ALA A 153 2.02 -15.82 5.82
C ALA A 153 2.99 -14.70 6.20
N ALA A 154 3.33 -13.85 5.23
CA ALA A 154 4.12 -12.65 5.47
C ALA A 154 3.28 -11.55 6.14
N GLN A 155 3.94 -10.63 6.84
CA GLN A 155 3.28 -9.48 7.48
C GLN A 155 2.80 -8.43 6.46
N TYR A 156 3.33 -8.46 5.23
CA TYR A 156 2.96 -7.57 4.13
C TYR A 156 2.83 -8.34 2.82
N THR A 157 2.10 -7.75 1.88
CA THR A 157 2.01 -8.29 0.51
C THR A 157 3.15 -7.73 -0.33
N LEU A 158 3.65 -8.51 -1.28
CA LEU A 158 4.68 -8.05 -2.22
C LEU A 158 4.11 -7.01 -3.22
N PRO A 159 4.94 -6.08 -3.73
CA PRO A 159 4.51 -5.05 -4.67
C PRO A 159 3.93 -5.68 -5.94
N HIS A 160 2.66 -5.37 -6.23
CA HIS A 160 1.99 -5.76 -7.47
C HIS A 160 2.07 -4.63 -8.49
N PRO A 161 2.41 -4.92 -9.76
CA PRO A 161 2.49 -3.89 -10.78
C PRO A 161 1.11 -3.33 -11.13
N LEU A 162 1.00 -2.01 -11.29
CA LEU A 162 -0.14 -1.37 -11.94
C LEU A 162 -0.05 -1.61 -13.46
N GLY A 163 -0.77 -2.60 -13.96
CA GLY A 163 -0.74 -2.98 -15.38
C GLY A 163 0.56 -3.70 -15.72
N ASP A 164 1.41 -3.10 -16.56
CA ASP A 164 2.76 -3.60 -16.83
C ASP A 164 3.82 -3.09 -15.84
N GLY A 165 3.42 -2.25 -14.88
CA GLY A 165 4.27 -1.64 -13.86
C GLY A 165 4.79 -0.25 -14.22
N GLY A 166 4.54 0.26 -15.43
CA GLY A 166 4.99 1.59 -15.85
C GLY A 166 4.32 2.74 -15.11
N LEU A 167 3.09 2.53 -14.61
CA LEU A 167 2.38 3.51 -13.78
C LEU A 167 2.88 3.52 -12.33
N GLY A 168 3.37 2.37 -11.85
CA GLY A 168 3.74 2.15 -10.46
C GLY A 168 3.27 0.79 -9.94
N GLU A 169 3.01 0.71 -8.64
CA GLU A 169 2.69 -0.53 -7.94
C GLU A 169 1.60 -0.34 -6.89
N TYR A 170 1.07 -1.46 -6.38
CA TYR A 170 0.13 -1.48 -5.29
C TYR A 170 0.33 -2.70 -4.40
N ASP A 171 -0.12 -2.61 -3.17
CA ASP A 171 -0.16 -3.70 -2.20
C ASP A 171 -1.58 -3.82 -1.61
N ALA A 172 -1.72 -4.39 -0.42
CA ALA A 172 -3.02 -4.62 0.21
C ALA A 172 -3.86 -3.33 0.31
N ASP A 173 -3.27 -2.22 0.76
CA ASP A 173 -3.96 -0.98 1.11
C ASP A 173 -3.35 0.28 0.50
N THR A 174 -2.17 0.16 -0.11
CA THR A 174 -1.37 1.27 -0.63
C THR A 174 -1.23 1.16 -2.15
N VAL A 175 -1.29 2.31 -2.81
CA VAL A 175 -1.02 2.45 -4.24
C VAL A 175 0.02 3.53 -4.45
N THR A 176 1.10 3.18 -5.12
CA THR A 176 2.19 4.09 -5.47
C THR A 176 2.18 4.35 -6.96
N VAL A 177 1.98 5.61 -7.34
CA VAL A 177 2.01 6.08 -8.72
C VAL A 177 3.24 6.95 -8.96
N ARG A 178 3.89 6.75 -10.10
CA ARG A 178 5.10 7.48 -10.48
C ARG A 178 4.86 8.27 -11.76
N ALA A 179 5.27 9.52 -11.75
CA ALA A 179 5.33 10.38 -12.93
C ALA A 179 6.79 10.65 -13.27
N LEU A 180 7.28 10.11 -14.38
CA LEU A 180 8.63 10.37 -14.86
C LEU A 180 8.65 11.68 -15.64
N CYS A 181 9.58 12.57 -15.28
CA CYS A 181 9.70 13.87 -15.90
C CYS A 181 10.58 13.81 -17.14
N ALA A 182 10.10 14.37 -18.24
CA ALA A 182 10.95 14.70 -19.38
C ALA A 182 11.99 15.76 -18.99
N ASP A 183 13.14 15.75 -19.66
CA ASP A 183 14.26 16.64 -19.38
C ASP A 183 13.86 18.13 -19.36
N GLY A 184 14.40 18.90 -18.40
CA GLY A 184 14.28 20.36 -18.34
C GLY A 184 13.62 20.95 -17.09
N GLY A 185 13.15 20.12 -16.15
CA GLY A 185 12.61 20.53 -14.85
C GLY A 185 13.60 20.42 -13.69
N GLY A 186 13.22 20.94 -12.51
CA GLY A 186 14.00 20.78 -11.26
C GLY A 186 13.88 19.39 -10.61
N VAL A 187 12.93 18.58 -11.08
CA VAL A 187 12.65 17.22 -10.61
C VAL A 187 12.80 16.23 -11.77
N SER A 188 13.25 15.01 -11.48
CA SER A 188 13.35 13.90 -12.43
C SER A 188 12.14 12.98 -12.39
N SER A 189 11.47 12.90 -11.24
CA SER A 189 10.19 12.22 -11.13
C SER A 189 9.42 12.67 -9.88
N VAL A 190 8.15 12.30 -9.87
CA VAL A 190 7.24 12.46 -8.73
C VAL A 190 6.69 11.10 -8.36
N ARG A 191 6.71 10.76 -7.08
CA ARG A 191 6.03 9.60 -6.50
C ARG A 191 4.87 10.09 -5.64
N ALA A 192 3.68 9.62 -5.94
CA ALA A 192 2.48 9.80 -5.12
C ALA A 192 2.06 8.45 -4.56
N GLU A 193 2.22 8.26 -3.27
CA GLU A 193 1.78 7.10 -2.53
C GLU A 193 0.46 7.41 -1.83
N VAL A 194 -0.51 6.54 -2.01
CA VAL A 194 -1.87 6.73 -1.52
C VAL A 194 -2.29 5.51 -0.72
N THR A 195 -2.58 5.70 0.56
CA THR A 195 -2.94 4.60 1.47
C THR A 195 -4.38 4.73 1.96
N ALA A 196 -5.10 3.62 1.92
CA ALA A 196 -6.37 3.46 2.62
C ALA A 196 -6.10 3.20 4.11
N LEU A 197 -6.45 4.15 4.98
CA LEU A 197 -6.21 4.06 6.42
C LEU A 197 -7.43 3.59 7.23
N TYR A 198 -8.49 3.16 6.56
CA TYR A 198 -9.75 2.78 7.22
C TYR A 198 -9.75 1.31 7.65
N ASP A 199 -10.52 1.02 8.69
CA ASP A 199 -10.73 -0.36 9.16
C ASP A 199 -11.57 -1.15 8.14
N GLY A 200 -11.08 -2.33 7.76
CA GLY A 200 -11.77 -3.28 6.87
C GLY A 200 -11.02 -3.60 5.58
N PRO A 201 -11.49 -4.60 4.81
CA PRO A 201 -10.79 -5.03 3.61
C PRO A 201 -10.88 -3.99 2.49
N VAL A 202 -9.74 -3.64 1.92
CA VAL A 202 -9.65 -2.79 0.73
C VAL A 202 -10.05 -3.62 -0.49
N THR A 203 -11.13 -3.21 -1.18
CA THR A 203 -11.62 -3.94 -2.35
C THR A 203 -10.82 -3.62 -3.61
N SER A 204 -10.99 -4.41 -4.67
CA SER A 204 -10.46 -4.05 -6.00
C SER A 204 -11.03 -2.72 -6.52
N GLY A 205 -12.26 -2.36 -6.14
CA GLY A 205 -12.85 -1.06 -6.45
C GLY A 205 -12.11 0.08 -5.77
N ASP A 206 -11.83 -0.07 -4.48
CA ASP A 206 -11.08 0.92 -3.70
C ASP A 206 -9.66 1.08 -4.24
N ARG A 207 -8.94 -0.01 -4.52
CA ARG A 207 -7.58 0.05 -5.12
C ARG A 207 -7.56 0.83 -6.44
N ARG A 208 -8.59 0.71 -7.29
CA ARG A 208 -8.67 1.49 -8.53
C ARG A 208 -8.93 2.97 -8.26
N GLU A 209 -9.72 3.27 -7.25
CA GLU A 209 -9.98 4.64 -6.82
C GLU A 209 -8.72 5.29 -6.27
N LEU A 210 -7.97 4.60 -5.40
CA LEU A 210 -6.67 5.02 -4.88
C LEU A 210 -5.66 5.22 -6.03
N ALA A 211 -5.59 4.30 -6.99
CA ALA A 211 -4.73 4.44 -8.17
C ALA A 211 -5.08 5.67 -9.01
N ALA A 212 -6.36 6.00 -9.15
CA ALA A 212 -6.81 7.18 -9.86
C ALA A 212 -6.50 8.48 -9.11
N LEU A 213 -6.60 8.48 -7.78
CA LEU A 213 -6.19 9.59 -6.92
C LEU A 213 -4.66 9.79 -6.96
N GLY A 214 -3.87 8.71 -6.86
CA GLY A 214 -2.42 8.75 -6.96
C GLY A 214 -1.95 9.24 -8.33
N ARG A 215 -2.59 8.79 -9.41
CA ARG A 215 -2.33 9.29 -10.77
C ARG A 215 -2.61 10.79 -10.88
N GLN A 216 -3.75 11.24 -10.35
CA GLN A 216 -4.11 12.66 -10.35
C GLN A 216 -3.09 13.50 -9.57
N ALA A 217 -2.68 13.02 -8.39
CA ALA A 217 -1.71 13.70 -7.54
C ALA A 217 -0.34 13.81 -8.22
N ALA A 218 0.16 12.71 -8.77
CA ALA A 218 1.42 12.70 -9.50
C ALA A 218 1.39 13.63 -10.73
N GLU A 219 0.28 13.61 -11.50
CA GLU A 219 0.09 14.48 -12.67
C GLU A 219 0.09 15.97 -12.31
N ARG A 220 -0.67 16.35 -11.27
CA ARG A 220 -0.76 17.75 -10.81
C ARG A 220 0.56 18.23 -10.21
N ALA A 221 1.20 17.43 -9.36
CA ALA A 221 2.49 17.79 -8.75
C ALA A 221 3.60 17.91 -9.81
N ALA A 222 3.63 17.02 -10.80
CA ALA A 222 4.54 17.13 -11.93
C ALA A 222 4.31 18.46 -12.70
N ALA A 223 3.05 18.79 -13.00
CA ALA A 223 2.69 20.03 -13.69
C ALA A 223 3.10 21.29 -12.90
N GLU A 224 2.89 21.31 -11.58
CA GLU A 224 3.34 22.41 -10.70
C GLU A 224 4.86 22.60 -10.74
N LYS A 225 5.62 21.52 -10.86
CA LYS A 225 7.08 21.57 -11.04
C LYS A 225 7.54 21.85 -12.46
N GLY A 226 6.62 22.23 -13.34
CA GLY A 226 6.92 22.50 -14.75
C GLY A 226 7.38 21.27 -15.52
N CYS A 227 7.13 20.08 -14.97
CA CYS A 227 7.50 18.81 -15.56
C CYS A 227 6.36 18.29 -16.42
N ARG A 228 6.66 17.98 -17.69
CA ARG A 228 5.76 17.22 -18.55
C ARG A 228 6.06 15.73 -18.34
N ALA A 229 5.11 15.02 -17.75
CA ALA A 229 5.17 13.58 -17.58
C ALA A 229 4.11 12.89 -18.45
N GLU A 230 4.48 11.79 -19.10
CA GLU A 230 3.52 10.86 -19.69
C GLU A 230 3.19 9.81 -18.64
N ILE A 231 1.95 9.82 -18.16
CA ILE A 231 1.51 8.93 -17.08
C ILE A 231 0.47 7.95 -17.64
N PRO A 232 0.76 6.63 -17.61
CA PRO A 232 -0.17 5.62 -18.12
C PRO A 232 -1.56 5.69 -17.47
N ALA A 233 -2.55 5.11 -18.16
CA ALA A 233 -3.89 5.00 -17.61
C ALA A 233 -3.95 3.96 -16.48
N VAL A 234 -4.86 4.16 -15.52
CA VAL A 234 -5.12 3.18 -14.46
C VAL A 234 -5.71 1.91 -15.09
N PRO A 235 -5.16 0.71 -14.79
CA PRO A 235 -5.69 -0.54 -15.31
C PRO A 235 -7.09 -0.83 -14.76
N SER A 236 -7.89 -1.55 -15.55
CA SER A 236 -9.28 -1.87 -15.19
C SER A 236 -9.40 -2.97 -14.14
N ALA A 237 -8.35 -3.76 -13.92
CA ALA A 237 -8.33 -4.88 -12.98
C ALA A 237 -7.11 -4.79 -12.07
N LEU A 238 -7.35 -4.88 -10.76
CA LEU A 238 -6.33 -4.90 -9.72
C LEU A 238 -6.64 -6.10 -8.80
N PRO A 239 -6.11 -7.30 -9.09
CA PRO A 239 -6.33 -8.48 -8.27
C PRO A 239 -5.81 -8.26 -6.85
N GLU A 240 -6.44 -8.94 -5.89
CA GLU A 240 -6.09 -8.85 -4.48
C GLU A 240 -4.69 -9.44 -4.20
N PRO A 241 -3.76 -8.65 -3.64
CA PRO A 241 -2.48 -9.15 -3.19
C PRO A 241 -2.67 -10.11 -2.01
N ARG A 242 -1.82 -11.14 -1.94
CA ARG A 242 -1.87 -12.14 -0.87
C ARG A 242 -0.60 -12.09 -0.03
N THR A 243 -0.73 -12.52 1.22
CA THR A 243 0.39 -12.69 2.16
C THR A 243 0.78 -14.16 2.34
N THR A 244 -0.15 -15.10 2.09
CA THR A 244 0.09 -16.53 2.27
C THR A 244 1.13 -17.06 1.29
N LEU A 245 2.14 -17.76 1.82
CA LEU A 245 3.15 -18.42 1.01
C LEU A 245 2.59 -19.75 0.47
N VAL A 246 3.02 -20.11 -0.74
CA VAL A 246 2.70 -21.40 -1.39
C VAL A 246 3.96 -22.26 -1.49
N ALA A 247 3.82 -23.52 -1.90
CA ALA A 247 4.97 -24.36 -2.19
C ALA A 247 5.87 -23.69 -3.24
N ALA A 248 7.17 -23.60 -2.97
CA ALA A 248 8.09 -22.85 -3.82
C ALA A 248 8.20 -23.39 -5.25
N ALA A 249 7.96 -24.70 -5.44
CA ALA A 249 7.90 -25.33 -6.75
C ALA A 249 6.69 -24.89 -7.60
N GLU A 250 5.63 -24.39 -6.97
CA GLU A 250 4.40 -23.93 -7.63
C GLU A 250 4.41 -22.42 -7.89
N ALA A 251 5.42 -21.70 -7.36
CA ALA A 251 5.47 -20.26 -7.43
C ALA A 251 5.79 -19.75 -8.85
N GLY A 252 4.93 -18.87 -9.34
CA GLY A 252 5.11 -18.17 -10.61
C GLY A 252 5.68 -16.76 -10.44
N GLY A 253 5.38 -15.89 -11.40
CA GLY A 253 5.66 -14.46 -11.31
C GLY A 253 7.12 -14.14 -11.01
N THR A 254 7.35 -13.25 -10.03
CA THR A 254 8.67 -12.81 -9.58
C THR A 254 9.51 -13.93 -8.95
N CYS A 255 8.91 -15.04 -8.50
CA CYS A 255 9.62 -16.19 -7.93
C CYS A 255 9.85 -17.34 -8.92
N ALA A 256 9.40 -17.23 -10.17
CA ALA A 256 9.47 -18.33 -11.14
C ALA A 256 10.91 -18.83 -11.40
N TRP A 257 11.92 -17.98 -11.20
CA TRP A 257 13.33 -18.34 -11.33
C TRP A 257 13.76 -19.40 -10.31
N TYR A 258 13.22 -19.31 -9.09
CA TYR A 258 13.61 -20.15 -7.98
C TYR A 258 13.16 -21.60 -8.19
N GLY A 259 11.92 -21.80 -8.65
CA GLY A 259 11.42 -23.14 -9.01
C GLY A 259 12.24 -23.80 -10.12
N ARG A 260 12.73 -23.03 -11.11
CA ARG A 260 13.66 -23.55 -12.14
C ARG A 260 15.02 -23.89 -11.56
N HIS A 261 15.53 -23.06 -10.64
CA HIS A 261 16.81 -23.30 -9.98
C HIS A 261 16.78 -24.60 -9.15
N THR A 262 15.76 -24.79 -8.32
CA THR A 262 15.60 -25.97 -7.46
C THR A 262 15.30 -27.24 -8.26
N ALA A 263 14.56 -27.14 -9.36
CA ALA A 263 14.36 -28.27 -10.27
C ALA A 263 15.67 -28.75 -10.92
N ALA A 264 16.60 -27.83 -11.20
CA ALA A 264 17.88 -28.15 -11.83
C ALA A 264 18.96 -28.63 -10.83
N HIS A 265 18.98 -28.09 -9.61
CA HIS A 265 20.07 -28.30 -8.64
C HIS A 265 19.65 -29.07 -7.38
N GLY A 266 18.36 -29.38 -7.24
CA GLY A 266 17.77 -29.92 -6.02
C GLY A 266 17.47 -28.82 -5.00
N GLN A 267 16.47 -29.06 -4.15
CA GLN A 267 16.06 -28.10 -3.12
C GLN A 267 17.04 -28.07 -1.93
N GLY A 268 17.53 -29.22 -1.44
CA GLY A 268 18.54 -29.27 -0.38
C GLY A 268 18.12 -28.51 0.89
N GLU A 269 18.97 -27.58 1.34
CA GLU A 269 18.69 -26.66 2.45
C GLU A 269 17.96 -25.38 2.02
N LEU A 270 17.61 -25.21 0.76
CA LEU A 270 16.94 -24.00 0.25
C LEU A 270 15.44 -23.97 0.63
N PRO A 271 14.81 -22.77 0.66
CA PRO A 271 13.41 -22.59 1.03
C PRO A 271 12.41 -23.51 0.30
N ASP A 272 11.38 -23.94 1.00
CA ASP A 272 10.30 -24.78 0.45
C ASP A 272 9.00 -24.00 0.21
N ARG A 273 8.94 -22.75 0.65
CA ARG A 273 7.81 -21.83 0.47
C ARG A 273 8.21 -20.58 -0.28
N ALA A 274 7.25 -20.01 -1.00
CA ALA A 274 7.43 -18.78 -1.74
C ALA A 274 6.15 -17.94 -1.74
N LEU A 275 6.32 -16.62 -1.64
CA LEU A 275 5.31 -15.62 -1.95
C LEU A 275 5.80 -14.85 -3.18
N ALA A 276 4.98 -14.85 -4.23
CA ALA A 276 5.30 -14.21 -5.50
C ALA A 276 4.31 -13.08 -5.80
N ALA A 277 4.80 -12.06 -6.51
CA ALA A 277 3.96 -11.06 -7.16
C ALA A 277 3.93 -11.30 -8.68
N PRO A 278 2.92 -10.75 -9.40
CA PRO A 278 2.98 -10.66 -10.85
C PRO A 278 4.23 -9.88 -11.30
N ALA A 279 4.95 -10.40 -12.29
CA ALA A 279 6.13 -9.76 -12.83
C ALA A 279 5.76 -8.69 -13.88
N GLY A 280 5.90 -7.40 -13.52
CA GLY A 280 5.69 -6.29 -14.45
C GLY A 280 6.87 -6.12 -15.40
N LYS A 281 6.64 -5.85 -16.69
CA LYS A 281 7.72 -5.59 -17.65
C LYS A 281 8.39 -4.24 -17.43
N ALA A 282 7.59 -3.22 -17.12
CA ALA A 282 8.03 -1.84 -16.90
C ALA A 282 8.09 -1.44 -15.42
N GLY A 283 7.83 -2.41 -14.51
CA GLY A 283 7.79 -2.20 -13.07
C GLY A 283 9.11 -1.73 -12.48
N ALA A 284 9.03 -0.71 -11.62
CA ALA A 284 10.19 -0.14 -10.92
C ALA A 284 10.65 -1.00 -9.73
N HIS A 285 9.79 -1.88 -9.22
CA HIS A 285 10.08 -2.81 -8.15
C HIS A 285 9.52 -4.20 -8.50
N ASP A 286 10.34 -5.24 -8.38
CA ASP A 286 9.84 -6.61 -8.21
C ASP A 286 10.40 -7.17 -6.91
N SER A 287 9.59 -7.96 -6.22
CA SER A 287 10.04 -8.71 -5.05
C SER A 287 9.65 -10.18 -5.13
N CYS A 288 10.48 -11.06 -4.58
CA CYS A 288 10.15 -12.45 -4.33
C CYS A 288 10.62 -12.84 -2.93
N LEU A 289 9.69 -13.32 -2.11
CA LEU A 289 9.96 -13.80 -0.76
C LEU A 289 9.95 -15.33 -0.75
N LEU A 290 10.95 -15.90 -0.10
CA LEU A 290 11.14 -17.33 0.08
C LEU A 290 11.30 -17.62 1.58
N ALA A 291 10.71 -18.70 2.07
CA ALA A 291 10.84 -19.09 3.46
C ALA A 291 10.93 -20.61 3.63
N MET A 292 11.53 -21.02 4.74
CA MET A 292 11.55 -22.40 5.19
C MET A 292 10.30 -22.67 6.04
N SER A 293 9.61 -23.77 5.76
CA SER A 293 8.56 -24.31 6.63
C SER A 293 9.13 -24.79 7.97
N PRO A 294 8.28 -25.00 8.99
CA PRO A 294 8.68 -25.68 10.21
C PRO A 294 9.36 -27.04 9.93
N GLU A 295 8.77 -27.88 9.08
CA GLU A 295 9.31 -29.20 8.74
C GLU A 295 10.66 -29.11 8.02
N GLY A 296 10.81 -28.11 7.14
CA GLY A 296 12.05 -27.81 6.47
C GLY A 296 13.15 -27.38 7.44
N THR A 297 12.79 -26.57 8.44
CA THR A 297 13.70 -26.09 9.48
C THR A 297 14.17 -27.24 10.37
N GLU A 298 13.24 -28.06 10.89
CA GLU A 298 13.54 -29.25 11.68
C GLU A 298 14.49 -30.21 10.96
N ARG A 299 14.36 -30.34 9.64
CA ARG A 299 15.19 -31.21 8.81
C ARG A 299 16.65 -30.74 8.72
N ILE A 300 16.89 -29.44 8.62
CA ILE A 300 18.26 -28.90 8.40
C ILE A 300 18.95 -28.50 9.70
N TRP A 301 18.18 -28.19 10.75
CA TRP A 301 18.70 -27.67 12.02
C TRP A 301 19.75 -28.54 12.70
N PRO A 302 19.60 -29.88 12.80
CA PRO A 302 20.56 -30.71 13.55
C PRO A 302 21.99 -30.66 13.00
N ALA A 303 22.14 -30.44 11.68
CA ALA A 303 23.46 -30.30 11.06
C ALA A 303 24.12 -28.97 11.46
N TYR A 304 23.33 -27.89 11.53
CA TYR A 304 23.78 -26.56 11.92
C TYR A 304 24.13 -26.47 13.42
N GLU A 305 23.27 -27.00 14.28
CA GLU A 305 23.51 -27.03 15.74
C GLU A 305 24.83 -27.74 16.08
N LYS A 306 25.15 -28.80 15.35
CA LYS A 306 26.40 -29.55 15.55
C LYS A 306 27.66 -28.73 15.21
N SER A 307 27.60 -27.84 14.22
CA SER A 307 28.72 -26.95 13.89
C SER A 307 28.73 -25.67 14.74
N HIS A 308 27.60 -25.31 15.35
CA HIS A 308 27.42 -24.10 16.16
C HIS A 308 26.73 -24.43 17.49
N PRO A 309 27.42 -25.08 18.44
CA PRO A 309 26.82 -25.56 19.68
C PRO A 309 26.32 -24.45 20.62
N ASP A 310 26.73 -23.20 20.41
CA ASP A 310 26.26 -22.02 21.15
C ASP A 310 25.11 -21.27 20.43
N SER A 311 24.56 -21.85 19.36
CA SER A 311 23.44 -21.27 18.62
C SER A 311 22.11 -21.36 19.39
N ALA A 312 21.14 -20.55 18.97
CA ALA A 312 19.80 -20.58 19.54
C ALA A 312 19.14 -21.96 19.35
N ASP A 313 18.30 -22.42 20.29
CA ASP A 313 17.63 -23.71 20.13
C ASP A 313 16.63 -23.73 18.95
N LEU A 314 16.22 -24.94 18.56
CA LEU A 314 15.28 -25.18 17.46
C LEU A 314 13.94 -24.46 17.69
N ASP A 315 13.43 -24.46 18.91
CA ASP A 315 12.16 -23.82 19.27
C ASP A 315 12.18 -22.32 18.94
N ARG A 316 13.30 -21.65 19.26
CA ARG A 316 13.51 -20.25 18.91
C ARG A 316 13.60 -20.00 17.41
N MET A 317 14.14 -20.94 16.62
CA MET A 317 14.17 -20.80 15.15
C MET A 317 12.79 -20.94 14.53
N LEU A 318 11.99 -21.87 15.05
CA LEU A 318 10.63 -22.11 14.58
C LEU A 318 9.69 -20.95 14.90
N THR A 319 9.95 -20.20 15.98
CA THR A 319 9.00 -19.20 16.50
C THR A 319 9.47 -17.76 16.42
N LEU A 320 10.76 -17.47 16.60
CA LEU A 320 11.26 -16.10 16.77
C LEU A 320 12.31 -15.68 15.73
N ARG A 321 12.87 -16.62 14.98
CA ARG A 321 13.87 -16.35 13.93
C ARG A 321 13.68 -17.28 12.74
N PRO A 322 12.55 -17.12 12.01
CA PRO A 322 12.30 -17.95 10.84
C PRO A 322 13.43 -17.83 9.80
N LEU A 323 13.69 -18.93 9.11
CA LEU A 323 14.69 -18.98 8.04
C LEU A 323 14.04 -18.52 6.74
N TRP A 324 14.53 -17.41 6.17
CA TRP A 324 13.93 -16.80 4.99
C TRP A 324 14.95 -16.06 4.13
N MET A 325 14.54 -15.77 2.90
CA MET A 325 15.28 -15.01 1.93
C MET A 325 14.33 -14.15 1.11
N GLN A 326 14.70 -12.91 0.84
CA GLN A 326 13.96 -12.03 -0.06
C GLN A 326 14.87 -11.48 -1.15
N THR A 327 14.32 -11.36 -2.35
CA THR A 327 15.01 -10.74 -3.48
C THR A 327 14.20 -9.56 -3.99
N ASP A 328 14.88 -8.44 -4.23
CA ASP A 328 14.26 -7.20 -4.70
C ASP A 328 15.01 -6.64 -5.92
N THR A 329 14.31 -6.30 -6.99
CA THR A 329 14.87 -5.55 -8.12
C THR A 329 14.26 -4.16 -8.12
N LEU A 330 15.10 -3.15 -7.93
CA LEU A 330 14.74 -1.74 -7.90
C LEU A 330 15.31 -1.04 -9.15
N VAL A 331 14.50 -0.23 -9.83
CA VAL A 331 14.88 0.45 -11.08
C VAL A 331 14.58 1.96 -10.99
N GLY A 332 15.49 2.77 -11.51
CA GLY A 332 15.35 4.22 -11.54
C GLY A 332 15.39 4.81 -10.14
N ASP A 333 14.41 5.64 -9.77
CA ASP A 333 14.47 6.39 -8.51
C ASP A 333 14.32 5.51 -7.26
N GLY A 334 13.83 4.28 -7.42
CA GLY A 334 13.86 3.27 -6.35
C GLY A 334 15.27 2.87 -5.93
N THR A 335 16.31 3.18 -6.71
CA THR A 335 17.70 2.89 -6.35
C THR A 335 18.37 3.99 -5.52
N ARG A 336 17.68 5.11 -5.25
CA ARG A 336 18.25 6.27 -4.56
C ARG A 336 18.16 6.10 -3.05
N GLY A 337 19.17 6.60 -2.32
CA GLY A 337 19.14 6.64 -0.87
C GLY A 337 19.30 5.30 -0.15
N LEU A 338 19.49 4.19 -0.87
CA LEU A 338 19.51 2.85 -0.28
C LEU A 338 20.70 2.63 0.66
N ARG A 339 20.40 2.01 1.80
CA ARG A 339 21.34 1.64 2.86
C ARG A 339 21.17 0.16 3.22
N SER A 340 22.27 -0.52 3.53
CA SER A 340 22.24 -1.95 3.89
C SER A 340 21.32 -2.25 5.08
N SER A 341 21.47 -1.51 6.17
CA SER A 341 20.67 -1.66 7.38
C SER A 341 20.58 -0.34 8.12
N ALA A 342 19.63 -0.24 9.06
CA ALA A 342 19.50 0.89 9.96
C ALA A 342 20.75 1.12 10.84
N VAL A 343 21.54 0.07 11.08
CA VAL A 343 22.69 0.05 11.99
C VAL A 343 23.99 0.45 11.28
N ASN A 344 24.43 -0.31 10.29
CA ASN A 344 25.72 -0.07 9.63
C ASN A 344 25.62 0.95 8.49
N ARG A 345 24.41 1.10 7.91
CA ARG A 345 24.08 2.11 6.88
C ARG A 345 25.07 2.16 5.71
N THR A 346 25.61 1.02 5.29
CA THR A 346 26.49 0.94 4.12
C THR A 346 25.71 1.40 2.89
N PRO A 347 26.21 2.39 2.12
CA PRO A 347 25.53 2.83 0.90
C PRO A 347 25.42 1.69 -0.11
N VAL A 348 24.22 1.48 -0.66
CA VAL A 348 23.98 0.57 -1.79
C VAL A 348 23.72 1.44 -3.02
N LEU A 349 24.71 1.55 -3.90
CA LEU A 349 24.70 2.53 -4.98
C LEU A 349 24.65 1.87 -6.36
N PRO A 350 23.90 2.43 -7.33
CA PRO A 350 23.98 1.98 -8.71
C PRO A 350 25.41 2.01 -9.26
N GLY A 351 25.75 1.04 -10.11
CA GLY A 351 27.10 0.83 -10.64
C GLY A 351 28.06 0.14 -9.67
N THR A 352 27.61 -0.21 -8.45
CA THR A 352 28.40 -0.96 -7.47
C THR A 352 27.81 -2.35 -7.26
N ALA A 353 28.61 -3.25 -6.69
CA ALA A 353 28.17 -4.57 -6.25
C ALA A 353 28.93 -4.97 -4.98
N GLY A 354 28.31 -5.74 -4.10
CA GLY A 354 28.91 -6.09 -2.82
C GLY A 354 27.97 -6.82 -1.87
N SER A 355 28.35 -6.82 -0.60
CA SER A 355 27.58 -7.41 0.49
C SER A 355 27.75 -6.63 1.79
N ALA A 356 26.70 -6.56 2.60
CA ALA A 356 26.70 -5.99 3.94
C ALA A 356 25.46 -6.50 4.69
N ASP A 357 25.59 -6.83 5.98
CA ASP A 357 24.46 -7.13 6.88
C ASP A 357 23.48 -8.20 6.37
N GLY A 358 24.00 -9.30 5.79
CA GLY A 358 23.12 -10.35 5.22
C GLY A 358 22.41 -9.93 3.94
N ILE A 359 22.85 -8.84 3.30
CA ILE A 359 22.38 -8.36 2.00
C ILE A 359 23.51 -8.46 0.98
N TRP A 360 23.18 -8.97 -0.21
CA TRP A 360 24.03 -8.94 -1.39
C TRP A 360 23.37 -8.08 -2.46
N TRP A 361 24.16 -7.28 -3.17
CA TRP A 361 23.64 -6.48 -4.28
C TRP A 361 24.48 -6.60 -5.55
N ALA A 362 23.77 -6.67 -6.67
CA ALA A 362 24.31 -6.50 -8.01
C ALA A 362 23.69 -5.24 -8.62
N SER A 363 24.36 -4.67 -9.63
CA SER A 363 23.82 -3.53 -10.37
C SER A 363 23.74 -3.82 -11.85
N SER A 364 22.78 -3.22 -12.52
CA SER A 364 22.61 -3.27 -13.97
C SER A 364 21.95 -1.99 -14.49
N VAL A 365 21.65 -1.94 -15.79
CA VAL A 365 20.89 -0.86 -16.42
C VAL A 365 19.69 -1.46 -17.16
N CYS A 366 18.47 -1.11 -16.74
CA CYS A 366 17.21 -1.57 -17.32
C CYS A 366 16.51 -0.41 -18.01
N ASP A 367 16.20 -0.53 -19.30
CA ASP A 367 15.60 0.55 -20.11
C ASP A 367 16.30 1.91 -19.96
N GLY A 368 17.64 1.89 -19.96
CA GLY A 368 18.46 3.09 -19.80
C GLY A 368 18.49 3.68 -18.39
N ARG A 369 17.81 3.06 -17.42
CA ARG A 369 17.77 3.51 -16.01
C ARG A 369 18.65 2.61 -15.14
N PRO A 370 19.30 3.17 -14.11
CA PRO A 370 20.06 2.35 -13.16
C PRO A 370 19.15 1.34 -12.46
N ALA A 371 19.68 0.15 -12.20
CA ALA A 371 19.00 -0.90 -11.47
C ALA A 371 19.91 -1.52 -10.41
N LEU A 372 19.28 -1.90 -9.29
CA LEU A 372 19.89 -2.67 -8.22
C LEU A 372 19.08 -3.94 -8.01
N HIS A 373 19.79 -5.05 -7.85
CA HIS A 373 19.22 -6.34 -7.52
C HIS A 373 19.76 -6.73 -6.16
N LEU A 374 18.87 -6.90 -5.19
CA LEU A 374 19.18 -7.18 -3.80
C LEU A 374 18.74 -8.62 -3.48
N MET A 375 19.51 -9.27 -2.61
CA MET A 375 19.11 -10.49 -1.94
C MET A 375 19.43 -10.33 -0.46
N GLN A 376 18.40 -10.42 0.36
CA GLN A 376 18.51 -10.44 1.82
C GLN A 376 18.27 -11.86 2.32
N VAL A 377 19.03 -12.29 3.31
CA VAL A 377 18.91 -13.61 3.93
C VAL A 377 18.90 -13.44 5.45
N SER A 378 17.96 -14.11 6.13
CA SER A 378 17.86 -14.01 7.58
C SER A 378 19.07 -14.65 8.27
N PHE A 379 19.45 -14.14 9.44
CA PHE A 379 20.44 -14.78 10.29
C PHE A 379 19.77 -15.88 11.15
N PRO A 380 20.33 -17.11 11.26
CA PRO A 380 21.64 -17.54 10.76
C PRO A 380 21.59 -18.27 9.41
N TYR A 381 20.52 -18.10 8.64
CA TYR A 381 20.32 -18.84 7.41
C TYR A 381 21.36 -18.53 6.32
N ASP A 382 21.90 -17.30 6.35
CA ASP A 382 23.06 -16.89 5.55
C ASP A 382 24.29 -17.77 5.79
N ASP A 383 24.52 -18.20 7.02
CA ASP A 383 25.61 -19.11 7.36
C ASP A 383 25.33 -20.54 6.90
N ILE A 384 24.09 -21.02 7.08
CA ILE A 384 23.63 -22.33 6.59
C ILE A 384 23.78 -22.42 5.07
N LEU A 385 23.41 -21.37 4.34
CA LEU A 385 23.40 -21.35 2.88
C LEU A 385 24.71 -20.91 2.24
N ARG A 386 25.80 -20.70 3.00
CA ARG A 386 27.00 -20.00 2.53
C ARG A 386 27.51 -20.45 1.16
N ASP A 387 27.67 -21.76 0.96
CA ASP A 387 28.18 -22.34 -0.30
C ASP A 387 27.16 -22.29 -1.47
N ARG A 388 25.92 -21.88 -1.20
CA ARG A 388 24.80 -21.78 -2.15
C ARG A 388 24.45 -20.34 -2.51
N LEU A 389 24.86 -19.35 -1.72
CA LEU A 389 24.43 -17.96 -1.89
C LEU A 389 24.88 -17.36 -3.24
N GLU A 390 26.15 -17.54 -3.64
CA GLU A 390 26.63 -17.01 -4.92
C GLU A 390 25.85 -17.55 -6.13
N PRO A 391 25.73 -18.88 -6.34
CA PRO A 391 25.00 -19.40 -7.50
C PRO A 391 23.51 -19.07 -7.45
N LEU A 392 22.90 -19.00 -6.26
CA LEU A 392 21.50 -18.63 -6.11
C LEU A 392 21.26 -17.16 -6.48
N PHE A 393 22.10 -16.26 -5.96
CA PHE A 393 22.01 -14.83 -6.28
C PHE A 393 22.22 -14.58 -7.77
N ARG A 394 23.18 -15.28 -8.37
CA ARG A 394 23.42 -15.23 -9.82
C ARG A 394 22.18 -15.65 -10.61
N ALA A 395 21.55 -16.76 -10.25
CA ALA A 395 20.35 -17.25 -10.92
C ALA A 395 19.18 -16.25 -10.85
N TYR A 396 18.99 -15.63 -9.69
CA TYR A 396 18.01 -14.56 -9.50
C TYR A 396 18.28 -13.34 -10.42
N VAL A 397 19.50 -12.79 -10.35
CA VAL A 397 19.86 -11.59 -11.12
C VAL A 397 19.79 -11.85 -12.62
N GLU A 398 20.22 -13.02 -13.08
CA GLU A 398 20.14 -13.41 -14.50
C GLU A 398 18.69 -13.50 -14.99
N ASP A 399 17.76 -14.04 -14.19
CA ASP A 399 16.33 -14.03 -14.53
C ASP A 399 15.79 -12.60 -14.60
N ALA A 400 15.99 -11.81 -13.53
CA ALA A 400 15.46 -10.47 -13.43
C ALA A 400 15.96 -9.57 -14.58
N THR A 401 17.24 -9.66 -14.91
CA THR A 401 17.87 -8.89 -15.99
C THR A 401 17.41 -9.37 -17.36
N THR A 402 17.31 -10.68 -17.59
CA THR A 402 16.81 -11.22 -18.87
C THR A 402 15.36 -10.83 -19.12
N ARG A 403 14.50 -10.98 -18.12
CA ARG A 403 13.06 -10.69 -18.21
C ARG A 403 12.78 -9.21 -18.52
N ARG A 404 13.64 -8.31 -18.02
CA ARG A 404 13.55 -6.86 -18.20
C ARG A 404 14.45 -6.29 -19.31
N GLY A 405 15.22 -7.13 -20.00
CA GLY A 405 16.15 -6.66 -21.03
C GLY A 405 17.26 -5.75 -20.49
N CYS A 406 17.69 -5.96 -19.25
CA CYS A 406 18.74 -5.16 -18.63
C CYS A 406 20.13 -5.53 -19.19
N THR A 407 21.07 -4.59 -19.08
CA THR A 407 22.45 -4.73 -19.57
C THR A 407 23.46 -4.28 -18.52
N GLY A 408 24.75 -4.55 -18.75
CA GLY A 408 25.83 -4.05 -17.89
C GLY A 408 25.81 -4.63 -16.46
N VAL A 409 25.41 -5.89 -16.31
CA VAL A 409 25.29 -6.53 -15.00
C VAL A 409 26.66 -6.63 -14.32
N THR A 410 26.74 -6.10 -13.11
CA THR A 410 27.91 -6.16 -12.23
C THR A 410 27.55 -6.98 -10.99
N PHE A 411 28.25 -8.09 -10.82
CA PHE A 411 28.07 -8.99 -9.68
C PHE A 411 29.05 -8.68 -8.54
N PRO A 412 28.70 -9.02 -7.29
CA PRO A 412 29.68 -9.06 -6.20
C PRO A 412 30.82 -10.01 -6.54
N ALA A 413 32.01 -9.72 -5.99
CA ALA A 413 33.12 -10.68 -6.04
C ALA A 413 32.78 -11.92 -5.18
N ALA A 414 33.36 -13.08 -5.50
CA ALA A 414 33.16 -14.32 -4.72
C ALA A 414 33.49 -14.15 -3.23
N SER A 415 34.46 -13.29 -2.89
CA SER A 415 34.82 -12.96 -1.50
C SER A 415 33.67 -12.30 -0.72
N ALA A 416 32.69 -11.69 -1.40
CA ALA A 416 31.49 -11.14 -0.76
C ALA A 416 30.56 -12.22 -0.18
N PHE A 417 30.75 -13.49 -0.56
CA PHE A 417 29.96 -14.62 -0.08
C PHE A 417 30.72 -15.50 0.93
N ALA A 418 32.00 -15.21 1.20
CA ALA A 418 32.85 -16.08 2.03
C ALA A 418 32.54 -16.02 3.53
N GLY A 419 31.68 -15.10 3.97
CA GLY A 419 31.42 -14.80 5.39
C GLY A 419 32.52 -13.94 6.03
N PRO A 420 32.31 -13.50 7.29
CA PRO A 420 33.31 -12.76 8.05
C PRO A 420 34.53 -13.59 8.46
#